data_AF-A0A9D4QDG8-F1
#
_entry.id   AF-A0A9D4QDG8-F1
#
_cell.length_a   1.000
_cell.length_b   1.000
_cell.length_c   1.000
_cell.angle_alpha   90.00
_cell.angle_beta   90.00
_cell.angle_gamma   90.00
#
_symmetry.space_group_name_H-M   'P 1'
#
loop_
_entity.id
_entity.type
_entity.pdbx_description
1 polymer ?
#
loop_
_entity_poly.entity_id
_entity_poly.type
_entity_poly.pdbx_seq_one_letter_code
_entity_poly.pdbx_strand_id
1 'polypeptide(L)'
;MPDLFRSSSKFLHKATNGRVYFKHVTIEVPKTWPKRASARALSSGFFEKSDVRVDQPSALHGDKPFTMQKRRCGEPGDFIQLTPAFLATIGNSTAKKLVNPGKRHFRFEN
;
A
#
# COMPACT_ATOMS: atom_id res chain seq x y z
N MET A 1 -5.24 11.14 -13.23
CA MET A 1 -4.40 10.41 -12.25
C MET A 1 -4.22 11.16 -10.92
N PRO A 2 -3.99 12.50 -10.89
CA PRO A 2 -3.86 13.24 -9.62
C PRO A 2 -5.08 13.10 -8.71
N ASP A 3 -6.28 13.01 -9.29
CA ASP A 3 -7.54 12.97 -8.54
C ASP A 3 -7.74 11.69 -7.74
N LEU A 4 -7.18 10.55 -8.22
CA LEU A 4 -7.28 9.26 -7.52
C LEU A 4 -6.57 9.30 -6.17
N PHE A 5 -5.32 9.76 -6.14
CA PHE A 5 -4.55 9.84 -4.90
C PHE A 5 -5.08 10.93 -3.98
N ARG A 6 -5.57 12.04 -4.55
CA ARG A 6 -6.17 13.13 -3.76
C ARG A 6 -7.46 12.70 -3.08
N SER A 7 -8.37 12.02 -3.79
CA SER A 7 -9.63 11.53 -3.22
C SER A 7 -9.38 10.45 -2.17
N SER A 8 -8.46 9.52 -2.46
CA SER A 8 -8.07 8.45 -1.54
C SER A 8 -7.42 9.00 -0.27
N SER A 9 -6.53 9.99 -0.39
CA SER A 9 -5.90 10.66 0.75
C SER A 9 -6.92 11.35 1.66
N LYS A 10 -7.89 12.07 1.07
CA LYS A 10 -9.01 12.68 1.80
C LYS A 10 -9.85 11.64 2.53
N PHE A 11 -10.18 10.54 1.85
CA PHE A 11 -10.94 9.45 2.44
C PHE A 11 -10.21 8.83 3.63
N LEU A 12 -8.93 8.50 3.48
CA LEU A 12 -8.09 7.91 4.52
C LEU A 12 -7.97 8.82 5.74
N HIS A 13 -7.78 10.12 5.52
CA HIS A 13 -7.71 11.11 6.58
C HIS A 13 -9.00 11.20 7.37
N LYS A 14 -10.15 11.22 6.69
CA LYS A 14 -11.46 11.19 7.35
C LYS A 14 -11.71 9.89 8.11
N ALA A 15 -11.42 8.74 7.49
CA ALA A 15 -11.66 7.42 8.08
C ALA A 15 -10.78 7.16 9.32
N THR A 16 -9.61 7.78 9.38
CA THR A 16 -8.67 7.66 10.52
C THR A 16 -8.78 8.81 11.51
N ASN A 17 -9.85 9.62 11.45
CA ASN A 17 -10.07 10.79 12.30
C ASN A 17 -8.85 11.74 12.35
N GLY A 18 -8.32 12.07 11.17
CA GLY A 18 -7.24 13.03 10.98
C GLY A 18 -5.82 12.46 11.11
N ARG A 19 -5.65 11.15 11.33
CA ARG A 19 -4.34 10.57 11.67
C ARG A 19 -3.46 10.24 10.46
N VAL A 20 -4.04 9.81 9.33
CA VAL A 20 -3.28 9.27 8.20
C VAL A 20 -3.66 9.97 6.89
N TYR A 21 -2.68 10.35 6.08
CA TYR A 21 -2.88 10.90 4.74
C TYR A 21 -1.66 10.62 3.84
N PHE A 22 -1.84 10.68 2.52
CA PHE A 22 -0.72 10.61 1.59
C PHE A 22 -0.01 11.98 1.51
N LYS A 23 1.18 12.07 2.09
CA LYS A 23 2.01 13.28 2.05
C LYS A 23 2.77 13.41 0.72
N HIS A 24 3.45 12.34 0.31
CA HIS A 24 4.15 12.25 -0.98
C HIS A 24 3.81 10.91 -1.63
N VAL A 25 3.59 10.92 -2.95
CA VAL A 25 3.34 9.71 -3.74
C VAL A 25 4.36 9.66 -4.86
N THR A 26 5.19 8.63 -4.84
CA THR A 26 6.18 8.33 -5.88
C THR A 26 5.78 7.01 -6.52
N ILE A 27 5.64 7.00 -7.85
CA ILE A 27 5.22 5.82 -8.60
C ILE A 27 6.40 5.38 -9.46
N GLU A 28 6.89 4.18 -9.21
CA GLU A 28 7.82 3.51 -10.11
C GLU A 28 7.05 2.90 -11.27
N VAL A 29 7.35 3.37 -12.49
CA VAL A 29 6.74 2.85 -13.72
C VAL A 29 7.77 1.97 -14.47
N PRO A 30 7.33 0.91 -15.17
CA PRO A 30 8.23 0.08 -15.95
C PRO A 30 9.06 0.88 -16.96
N LYS A 31 10.31 0.49 -17.17
CA LYS A 31 11.20 1.12 -18.17
C LYS A 31 10.66 1.05 -19.60
N THR A 32 9.76 0.10 -19.86
CA THR A 32 9.10 -0.10 -21.16
C THR A 32 8.04 0.97 -21.47
N TRP A 33 7.61 1.76 -20.47
CA TRP A 33 6.64 2.83 -20.69
C TRP A 33 7.30 4.03 -21.38
N PRO A 34 6.58 4.74 -22.28
CA PRO A 34 7.10 5.95 -22.91
C PRO A 34 7.54 6.97 -21.86
N LYS A 35 8.77 7.47 -21.97
CA LYS A 35 9.30 8.48 -21.06
C LYS A 35 8.42 9.72 -21.11
N ARG A 36 7.81 10.06 -19.97
CA ARG A 36 7.10 11.33 -19.80
C ARG A 36 8.10 12.41 -19.44
N ALA A 37 7.88 13.64 -19.87
CA ALA A 37 8.76 14.78 -19.54
C ALA A 37 8.94 15.00 -18.02
N SER A 38 7.97 14.58 -17.21
CA SER A 38 8.01 14.64 -15.75
C SER A 38 8.60 13.39 -15.07
N ALA A 39 8.92 12.34 -15.83
CA ALA A 39 9.49 11.12 -15.28
C ALA A 39 10.97 11.35 -15.00
N ARG A 40 11.33 11.43 -13.72
CA ARG A 40 12.72 11.47 -13.27
C ARG A 40 13.21 10.05 -12.99
N ALA A 41 14.48 9.78 -13.26
CA ALA A 41 15.12 8.56 -12.79
C ALA A 41 14.98 8.50 -11.25
N LEU A 42 14.34 7.45 -10.76
CA LEU A 42 14.31 7.14 -9.34
C LEU A 42 15.72 6.67 -8.94
N SER A 43 16.21 7.08 -7.76
CA SER A 43 17.42 6.46 -7.21
C SER A 43 17.18 4.96 -7.02
N SER A 44 18.22 4.15 -7.01
CA SER A 44 18.07 2.76 -6.59
C SER A 44 17.51 2.70 -5.15
N GLY A 45 16.66 1.71 -4.85
CA GLY A 45 16.19 1.45 -3.49
C GLY A 45 14.78 1.93 -3.12
N PHE A 46 13.98 2.50 -4.04
CA PHE A 46 12.61 2.95 -3.71
C PHE A 46 11.69 1.78 -3.36
N PHE A 47 11.78 0.68 -4.09
CA PHE A 47 11.01 -0.52 -3.81
C PHE A 47 11.35 -1.07 -2.42
N GLU A 48 12.64 -1.18 -2.10
CA GLU A 48 13.17 -1.71 -0.84
C GLU A 48 12.91 -0.81 0.36
N LYS A 49 12.67 0.49 0.14
CA LYS A 49 12.30 1.46 1.18
C LYS A 49 10.80 1.69 1.31
N SER A 50 9.99 1.08 0.45
CA SER A 50 8.54 1.29 0.48
C SER A 50 7.86 0.49 1.60
N ASP A 51 6.91 1.14 2.27
CA ASP A 51 6.07 0.55 3.33
C ASP A 51 5.01 -0.40 2.76
N VAL A 52 4.62 -0.22 1.49
CA VAL A 52 3.66 -1.08 0.79
C VAL A 52 4.23 -1.48 -0.56
N ARG A 53 4.35 -2.78 -0.79
CA ARG A 53 4.94 -3.38 -1.99
C ARG A 53 3.92 -4.21 -2.74
N VAL A 54 3.92 -4.08 -4.06
CA VAL A 54 3.18 -4.97 -4.94
C VAL A 54 4.20 -5.87 -5.63
N ASP A 55 4.18 -7.15 -5.29
CA ASP A 55 5.19 -8.10 -5.74
C ASP A 55 4.57 -9.47 -6.08
N GLN A 56 5.40 -10.38 -6.58
CA GLN A 56 5.04 -11.77 -6.83
C GLN A 56 4.58 -12.49 -5.55
N PRO A 57 3.78 -13.56 -5.68
CA PRO A 57 3.33 -14.36 -4.55
C PRO A 57 4.50 -14.87 -3.71
N SER A 58 4.38 -14.73 -2.39
CA SER A 58 5.34 -15.29 -1.45
C SER A 58 5.21 -16.81 -1.41
N ALA A 59 6.33 -17.54 -1.30
CA ALA A 59 6.31 -18.99 -1.12
C ALA A 59 5.51 -19.42 0.14
N LEU A 60 5.50 -18.59 1.19
CA LEU A 60 4.81 -18.90 2.45
C LEU A 60 3.36 -18.41 2.49
N HIS A 61 3.08 -17.27 1.86
CA HIS A 61 1.76 -16.61 1.97
C HIS A 61 0.93 -16.65 0.68
N GLY A 62 1.51 -17.09 -0.44
CA GLY A 62 0.88 -17.05 -1.74
C GLY A 62 0.43 -15.63 -2.11
N ASP A 63 -0.82 -15.52 -2.57
CA ASP A 63 -1.47 -14.25 -2.89
C ASP A 63 -2.11 -13.53 -1.70
N LYS A 64 -1.98 -14.07 -0.47
CA LYS A 64 -2.59 -13.42 0.69
C LYS A 64 -1.76 -12.20 1.10
N PRO A 65 -2.39 -11.04 1.37
CA PRO A 65 -1.67 -9.88 1.85
C PRO A 65 -1.10 -10.14 3.25
N PHE A 66 0.13 -9.71 3.50
CA PHE A 66 0.78 -9.88 4.80
C PHE A 66 1.66 -8.68 5.14
N THR A 67 1.98 -8.54 6.42
CA THR A 67 2.99 -7.59 6.90
C THR A 67 4.23 -8.37 7.31
N MET A 68 5.38 -8.03 6.74
CA MET A 68 6.67 -8.51 7.22
C MET A 68 7.00 -7.78 8.52
N GLN A 69 7.04 -8.50 9.64
CA GLN A 69 7.36 -7.92 10.95
C GLN A 69 8.36 -8.82 11.66
N LYS A 70 9.65 -8.51 11.51
CA LYS A 70 10.73 -9.24 12.19
C LYS A 70 10.96 -8.76 13.63
N ARG A 71 10.36 -7.62 13.99
CA ARG A 71 10.54 -6.92 15.28
C ARG A 71 9.49 -7.37 16.30
N ARG A 72 9.60 -6.85 17.53
CA ARG A 72 8.71 -7.16 18.65
C ARG A 72 7.29 -6.63 18.42
N CYS A 73 6.34 -7.10 19.22
CA CYS A 73 5.00 -6.52 19.27
C CYS A 73 5.09 -5.04 19.71
N GLY A 74 4.24 -4.18 19.14
CA GLY A 74 4.25 -2.73 19.37
C GLY A 74 5.17 -1.96 18.42
N GLU A 75 6.14 -2.63 17.80
CA GLU A 75 7.01 -2.01 16.80
C GLU A 75 6.36 -1.97 15.41
N PRO A 76 6.64 -0.94 14.59
CA PRO A 76 6.22 -0.90 13.19
C PRO A 76 6.72 -2.11 12.40
N GLY A 77 5.85 -2.67 11.55
CA GLY A 77 6.23 -3.67 10.56
C GLY A 77 7.24 -3.10 9.55
N ASP A 78 8.04 -3.98 8.94
CA ASP A 78 9.05 -3.60 7.96
C ASP A 78 8.42 -3.15 6.64
N PHE A 79 7.42 -3.90 6.14
CA PHE A 79 6.59 -3.53 4.99
C PHE A 79 5.35 -4.42 4.88
N ILE A 80 4.35 -3.95 4.15
CA ILE A 80 3.17 -4.72 3.73
C ILE A 80 3.40 -5.20 2.30
N GLN A 81 3.21 -6.50 2.05
CA GLN A 81 3.25 -7.06 0.71
C GLN A 81 1.84 -7.40 0.22
N LEU A 82 1.54 -6.94 -0.98
CA LEU A 82 0.34 -7.23 -1.75
C LEU A 82 0.75 -7.92 -3.06
N THR A 83 -0.14 -8.72 -3.63
CA THR A 83 0.09 -9.29 -4.97
C THR A 83 -0.85 -8.66 -6.01
N PRO A 84 -0.49 -8.67 -7.30
CA PRO A 84 -1.39 -8.24 -8.37
C PRO A 84 -2.72 -9.00 -8.37
N ALA A 85 -2.71 -10.31 -8.09
CA ALA A 85 -3.92 -11.11 -8.00
C ALA A 85 -4.81 -10.65 -6.84
N PHE A 86 -4.23 -10.37 -5.67
CA PHE A 86 -4.97 -9.79 -4.54
C PHE A 86 -5.64 -8.47 -4.92
N LEU A 87 -4.90 -7.55 -5.55
CA LEU A 87 -5.45 -6.26 -5.98
C LEU A 87 -6.60 -6.41 -6.97
N ALA A 88 -6.51 -7.37 -7.90
CA ALA A 88 -7.59 -7.66 -8.84
C ALA A 88 -8.88 -8.10 -8.13
N THR A 89 -8.78 -8.81 -6.99
CA THR A 89 -9.97 -9.21 -6.22
C THR A 89 -10.71 -8.04 -5.56
N ILE A 90 -10.00 -6.94 -5.26
CA ILE A 90 -10.58 -5.74 -4.62
C ILE A 90 -11.51 -5.00 -5.60
N GLY A 91 -11.17 -4.99 -6.90
CA GLY A 91 -11.97 -4.33 -7.94
C GLY A 91 -13.33 -5.00 -8.22
N ASN A 92 -13.46 -6.30 -7.93
CA ASN A 92 -14.63 -7.11 -8.30
C ASN A 92 -15.61 -7.35 -7.14
N SER A 93 -15.93 -6.32 -6.36
CA SER A 93 -16.93 -6.35 -5.25
C SER A 93 -16.63 -7.26 -4.05
N THR A 94 -15.50 -7.98 -4.03
CA THR A 94 -15.05 -8.80 -2.88
C THR A 94 -14.56 -7.97 -1.68
N ALA A 95 -14.41 -6.65 -1.85
CA ALA A 95 -14.02 -5.72 -0.78
C ALA A 95 -14.91 -5.85 0.47
N LYS A 96 -16.21 -6.12 0.32
CA LYS A 96 -17.14 -6.35 1.46
C LYS A 96 -16.78 -7.59 2.30
N LYS A 97 -16.11 -8.58 1.72
CA LYS A 97 -15.69 -9.82 2.42
C LYS A 97 -14.36 -9.64 3.16
N LEU A 98 -13.49 -8.78 2.64
CA LEU A 98 -12.19 -8.42 3.24
C LEU A 98 -12.31 -7.31 4.30
N VAL A 99 -13.27 -6.40 4.13
CA VAL A 99 -13.62 -5.33 5.07
C VAL A 99 -14.72 -5.84 5.99
N ASN A 100 -14.41 -6.75 6.92
CA ASN A 100 -15.23 -6.86 8.12
C ASN A 100 -14.89 -5.64 9.00
N PRO A 101 -15.80 -4.65 9.18
CA PRO A 101 -15.49 -3.41 9.89
C PRO A 101 -15.45 -3.60 11.41
N GLY A 102 -15.91 -4.75 11.92
CA GLY A 102 -16.28 -4.91 13.33
C GLY A 102 -15.14 -4.99 14.36
N LYS A 103 -13.87 -5.20 13.99
CA LYS A 103 -12.77 -5.41 14.97
C LYS A 103 -11.38 -5.01 14.46
N ARG A 104 -11.21 -3.83 13.86
CA ARG A 104 -9.87 -3.30 13.57
C ARG A 104 -9.66 -1.98 14.30
N HIS A 105 -9.31 -2.08 15.58
CA HIS A 105 -8.74 -0.97 16.34
C HIS A 105 -7.30 -0.77 15.87
N PHE A 106 -7.11 0.16 14.93
CA PHE A 106 -5.78 0.71 14.66
C PHE A 106 -5.47 1.71 15.78
N ARG A 107 -4.80 1.25 16.85
CA ARG A 107 -4.24 2.15 17.84
C ARG A 107 -2.90 2.63 17.31
N PHE A 108 -2.86 3.89 16.90
CA PHE A 108 -1.61 4.61 16.68
C PHE A 108 -1.25 5.30 18.00
N GLU A 109 -0.21 4.81 18.67
CA GLU A 109 0.46 5.53 19.76
C GLU A 109 1.53 6.44 19.13
N ASN A 110 1.69 7.64 19.71
CA ASN A 110 2.50 8.74 19.19
C ASN A 110 3.89 8.74 19.81
#